data_AF-A0AAE9ZB57-F1
#
_entry.id   AF-A0AAE9ZB57-F1
#
_cell.length_a   1.000
_cell.length_b   1.000
_cell.length_c   1.000
_cell.angle_alpha   90.00
_cell.angle_beta   90.00
_cell.angle_gamma   90.00
#
_symmetry.space_group_name_H-M   'P 1'
#
loop_
_entity.id
_entity.type
_entity.pdbx_description
1 polymer ?
#
loop_
_entity_poly.entity_id
_entity_poly.type
_entity_poly.pdbx_seq_one_letter_code
_entity_poly.pdbx_strand_id
1 'polypeptide(L)'
;MSGPVGSKANKSQFDCYDDLAEDEPYFVIRADDPLSDALIELHAYIGAGQSGAAHNKLAEIMELTRDRPPRPSDSPKYRETFAISQAMESWRRGKPKS
;
A
#
# COMPACT_ATOMS: atom_id res chain seq x y z
N MET A 1 16.25 8.13 -21.65
CA MET A 1 15.72 6.88 -21.05
C MET A 1 14.64 7.28 -20.07
N SER A 2 13.44 6.68 -20.13
CA SER A 2 12.43 6.90 -19.09
C SER A 2 12.83 6.17 -17.81
N GLY A 3 12.42 6.69 -16.65
CA GLY A 3 12.69 6.05 -15.36
C GLY A 3 11.91 4.74 -15.17
N PRO A 4 12.08 4.04 -14.03
CA PRO A 4 11.28 2.84 -13.71
C PRO A 4 9.77 3.13 -13.71
N VAL A 5 8.95 2.16 -14.09
CA VAL A 5 7.47 2.30 -14.07
C VAL A 5 6.99 2.65 -12.67
N GLY A 6 6.07 3.61 -12.57
CA GLY A 6 5.54 4.11 -11.29
C GLY A 6 6.48 5.10 -10.58
N SER A 7 7.59 5.49 -11.21
CA SER A 7 8.45 6.56 -10.70
C SER A 7 7.97 7.94 -11.15
N LYS A 8 8.46 8.99 -10.49
CA LYS A 8 8.20 10.38 -10.89
C LYS A 8 8.58 10.69 -12.35
N ALA A 9 9.60 9.99 -12.89
CA ALA A 9 10.09 10.18 -14.26
C ALA A 9 9.41 9.24 -15.29
N ASN A 10 8.53 8.35 -14.83
CA ASN A 10 7.75 7.42 -15.65
C ASN A 10 6.51 6.99 -14.86
N LYS A 11 5.55 7.92 -14.74
CA LYS A 11 4.30 7.73 -13.99
C LYS A 11 3.54 6.51 -14.54
N SER A 12 2.88 5.77 -13.65
CA SER A 12 1.95 4.73 -14.07
C SER A 12 0.76 5.36 -14.78
N GLN A 13 0.16 4.66 -15.74
CA GLN A 13 -1.14 5.06 -16.31
C GLN A 13 -2.28 5.01 -15.27
N PHE A 14 -2.04 4.36 -14.13
CA PHE A 14 -2.97 4.27 -12.99
C PHE A 14 -2.46 5.04 -11.77
N ASP A 15 -1.52 5.98 -11.96
CA ASP A 15 -1.09 6.89 -10.88
C ASP A 15 -2.26 7.80 -10.51
N CYS A 16 -2.79 7.64 -9.29
CA CYS A 16 -3.97 8.39 -8.85
C CYS A 16 -3.65 9.79 -8.33
N TYR A 17 -2.38 10.16 -8.17
CA TYR A 17 -2.02 11.38 -7.42
C TYR A 17 -2.67 12.65 -7.98
N ASP A 18 -2.76 12.75 -9.31
CA ASP A 18 -3.38 13.89 -9.97
C ASP A 18 -4.92 13.84 -9.96
N ASP A 19 -5.50 12.67 -9.66
CA ASP A 19 -6.96 12.40 -9.67
C ASP A 19 -7.59 12.40 -8.25
N LEU A 20 -6.78 12.44 -7.18
CA LEU A 20 -7.27 12.45 -5.80
C LEU A 20 -8.10 13.71 -5.51
N ALA A 21 -9.20 13.55 -4.77
CA ALA A 21 -9.89 14.72 -4.22
C ALA A 21 -9.00 15.45 -3.20
N GLU A 22 -9.23 16.75 -2.99
CA GLU A 22 -8.43 17.56 -2.05
C GLU A 22 -8.43 17.00 -0.61
N ASP A 23 -9.51 16.32 -0.22
CA ASP A 23 -9.70 15.73 1.10
C ASP A 23 -9.53 14.20 1.12
N GLU A 24 -9.17 13.58 0.00
CA GLU A 24 -9.01 12.12 -0.09
C GLU A 24 -7.71 11.67 0.58
N PRO A 25 -7.77 10.89 1.67
CA PRO A 25 -6.56 10.35 2.29
C PRO A 25 -5.94 9.26 1.40
N TYR A 26 -4.64 9.37 1.17
CA TYR A 26 -3.84 8.37 0.43
C TYR A 26 -2.60 7.97 1.23
N PHE A 27 -2.05 6.79 0.93
CA PHE A 27 -0.85 6.26 1.56
C PHE A 27 0.11 5.75 0.50
N VAL A 28 1.40 6.10 0.62
CA VAL A 28 2.43 5.69 -0.34
C VAL A 28 3.39 4.72 0.34
N ILE A 29 3.53 3.53 -0.25
CA ILE A 29 4.61 2.60 0.07
C ILE A 29 5.74 2.86 -0.92
N ARG A 30 6.88 3.35 -0.42
CA ARG A 30 8.04 3.71 -1.24
C ARG A 30 8.92 2.49 -1.48
N ALA A 31 9.50 2.38 -2.67
CA ALA A 31 10.39 1.28 -3.08
C ALA A 31 11.63 1.03 -2.18
N ASP A 32 11.99 1.95 -1.28
CA ASP A 32 13.04 1.72 -0.28
C ASP A 32 12.56 0.93 0.95
N ASP A 33 11.24 0.75 1.11
CA ASP A 33 10.68 -0.16 2.09
C ASP A 33 10.86 -1.61 1.58
N PRO A 34 11.53 -2.51 2.33
CA PRO A 34 11.82 -3.87 1.88
C PRO A 34 10.60 -4.75 1.62
N LEU A 35 9.42 -4.34 2.09
CA LEU A 35 8.18 -5.08 1.89
C LEU A 35 7.34 -4.53 0.72
N SER A 36 7.81 -3.48 0.03
CA SER A 36 7.02 -2.71 -0.93
C SER A 36 6.45 -3.54 -2.06
N ASP A 37 7.33 -4.26 -2.76
CA ASP A 37 7.00 -5.10 -3.90
C ASP A 37 6.08 -6.24 -3.48
N ALA A 38 6.39 -6.92 -2.38
CA ALA A 38 5.57 -8.01 -1.86
C ALA A 38 4.16 -7.56 -1.44
N LEU A 39 4.03 -6.38 -0.83
CA LEU A 39 2.73 -5.80 -0.47
C LEU A 39 1.91 -5.39 -1.71
N ILE A 40 2.55 -4.85 -2.75
CA ILE A 40 1.90 -4.51 -4.02
C ILE A 40 1.41 -5.78 -4.73
N GLU A 41 2.22 -6.84 -4.78
CA GLU A 41 1.84 -8.14 -5.34
C GLU A 41 0.67 -8.77 -4.58
N LEU A 42 0.71 -8.74 -3.23
CA LEU A 42 -0.38 -9.23 -2.40
C LEU A 42 -1.69 -8.50 -2.71
N HIS A 43 -1.65 -7.17 -2.84
CA HIS A 43 -2.81 -6.38 -3.23
C HIS A 43 -3.36 -6.81 -4.60
N ALA A 44 -2.48 -7.01 -5.59
CA ALA A 44 -2.87 -7.44 -6.93
C ALA A 44 -3.52 -8.85 -6.91
N TYR A 45 -2.96 -9.81 -6.17
CA TYR A 45 -3.54 -11.15 -6.05
C TYR A 45 -4.91 -11.16 -5.39
N ILE A 46 -5.11 -10.33 -4.36
CA ILE A 46 -6.43 -10.18 -3.71
C ILE A 46 -7.43 -9.59 -4.71
N GLY A 47 -7.08 -8.51 -5.40
CA GLY A 47 -7.95 -7.87 -6.39
C GLY A 47 -8.32 -8.78 -7.56
N ALA A 48 -7.40 -9.67 -7.97
CA ALA A 48 -7.62 -10.65 -9.03
C ALA A 48 -8.36 -11.92 -8.57
N GLY A 49 -8.72 -12.04 -7.29
CA GLY A 49 -9.40 -13.23 -6.74
C GLY A 49 -8.49 -14.48 -6.64
N GLN A 50 -7.17 -14.32 -6.72
CA GLN A 50 -6.19 -15.40 -6.68
C GLN A 50 -5.81 -15.75 -5.24
N SER A 51 -6.76 -16.31 -4.49
CA SER A 51 -6.62 -16.57 -3.04
C SER A 51 -5.41 -17.42 -2.66
N GLY A 52 -5.08 -18.45 -3.45
CA GLY A 52 -3.90 -19.29 -3.21
C GLY A 52 -2.58 -18.53 -3.37
N ALA A 53 -2.46 -17.71 -4.42
CA ALA A 53 -1.28 -16.88 -4.63
C ALA A 53 -1.15 -15.80 -3.55
N ALA A 54 -2.27 -15.16 -3.17
CA ALA A 54 -2.32 -14.20 -2.08
C ALA A 54 -1.87 -14.83 -0.75
N HIS A 55 -2.33 -16.04 -0.43
CA HIS A 55 -1.92 -16.76 0.78
C HIS A 55 -0.41 -17.03 0.80
N ASN A 56 0.14 -17.52 -0.30
CA ASN A 56 1.58 -17.79 -0.41
C ASN A 56 2.40 -16.51 -0.27
N LYS A 57 1.97 -15.41 -0.91
CA LYS A 57 2.64 -14.11 -0.80
C LYS A 57 2.61 -13.55 0.62
N LEU A 58 1.50 -13.72 1.34
CA LEU A 58 1.42 -13.34 2.75
C LEU A 58 2.41 -14.16 3.60
N ALA A 59 2.51 -15.47 3.38
CA ALA A 59 3.49 -16.30 4.09
C ALA A 59 4.93 -15.82 3.84
N GLU A 60 5.27 -15.47 2.60
CA GLU A 60 6.58 -14.90 2.24
C GLU A 60 6.87 -13.59 2.98
N ILE A 61 5.90 -12.68 3.07
CA ILE A 61 6.03 -11.42 3.84
C ILE A 61 6.31 -11.72 5.32
N MET A 62 5.64 -12.72 5.90
CA MET A 62 5.87 -13.10 7.30
C MET A 62 7.28 -13.67 7.52
N GLU A 63 7.85 -14.37 6.53
CA GLU A 63 9.24 -14.83 6.57
C GLU A 63 10.23 -13.65 6.43
N LEU A 64 9.99 -12.71 5.51
CA LEU A 64 10.84 -11.51 5.34
C LEU A 64 10.92 -10.65 6.60
N THR A 65 9.85 -10.60 7.39
CA THR A 65 9.80 -9.87 8.67
C THR A 65 10.43 -10.64 9.84
N ARG A 66 10.77 -11.92 9.67
CA ARG A 66 11.52 -12.70 10.66
C ARG A 66 12.99 -12.27 10.72
N ASP A 67 13.59 -12.00 9.56
CA ASP A 67 15.01 -11.63 9.45
C ASP A 67 15.28 -10.16 9.83
N ARG A 68 14.23 -9.32 9.80
CA ARG A 68 14.27 -7.93 10.25
C ARG A 68 13.14 -7.71 11.25
N PRO A 69 13.42 -7.71 12.57
CA PRO A 69 12.37 -7.62 13.57
C PRO A 69 11.48 -6.39 13.29
N PRO A 70 10.15 -6.56 13.31
CA PRO A 70 9.24 -5.47 13.01
C PRO A 70 9.54 -4.28 13.93
N ARG A 71 9.50 -3.06 13.39
CA ARG A 71 9.71 -1.87 14.24
C ARG A 71 8.62 -1.86 15.32
N PRO A 72 8.92 -1.35 16.52
CA PRO A 72 7.94 -1.28 17.61
C PRO A 72 6.60 -0.71 17.14
N SER A 73 5.51 -1.29 17.60
CA SER A 73 4.13 -0.88 17.23
C SER A 73 3.81 0.56 17.61
N ASP A 74 4.54 1.14 18.55
CA ASP A 74 4.44 2.54 19.00
C ASP A 74 5.32 3.50 18.18
N SER A 75 6.05 3.00 17.18
CA SER A 75 6.79 3.83 16.22
C SER A 75 5.88 4.92 15.64
N PRO A 76 6.32 6.19 15.64
CA PRO A 76 5.55 7.29 15.05
C PRO A 76 5.09 7.01 13.61
N LYS A 77 5.91 6.30 12.82
CA LYS A 77 5.56 5.90 11.44
C LYS A 77 4.30 5.04 11.40
N TYR A 78 4.19 4.02 12.27
CA TYR A 78 3.05 3.10 12.25
C TYR A 78 1.79 3.72 12.85
N ARG A 79 1.93 4.57 13.88
CA ARG A 79 0.81 5.36 14.39
C ARG A 79 0.17 6.20 13.27
N GLU A 80 0.99 6.86 12.46
CA GLU A 80 0.51 7.61 11.31
C GLU A 80 -0.14 6.71 10.25
N THR A 81 0.46 5.56 9.92
CA THR A 81 -0.13 4.60 8.97
C THR A 81 -1.52 4.12 9.43
N PHE A 82 -1.69 3.81 10.72
CA PHE A 82 -2.99 3.43 11.27
C PHE A 82 -4.00 4.59 11.27
N ALA A 83 -3.55 5.81 11.57
CA ALA A 83 -4.40 7.00 11.51
C ALA A 83 -4.90 7.27 10.08
N ILE A 84 -4.02 7.18 9.09
CA ILE A 84 -4.39 7.31 7.66
C ILE A 84 -5.37 6.21 7.26
N SER A 85 -5.12 4.96 7.66
CA SER A 85 -6.03 3.84 7.38
C SER A 85 -7.44 4.07 7.94
N GLN A 86 -7.54 4.59 9.17
CA GLN A 86 -8.83 4.97 9.76
C GLN A 86 -9.49 6.13 9.00
N ALA A 87 -8.73 7.17 8.63
CA ALA A 87 -9.24 8.29 7.85
C ALA A 87 -9.78 7.83 6.48
N MET A 88 -9.10 6.91 5.80
CA MET A 88 -9.57 6.30 4.55
C MET A 88 -10.91 5.59 4.71
N GLU A 89 -11.09 4.86 5.80
CA GLU A 89 -12.36 4.21 6.10
C GLU A 89 -13.48 5.22 6.35
N SER A 90 -13.21 6.23 7.19
CA SER A 90 -14.18 7.30 7.49
C SER A 90 -14.58 8.07 6.24
N TRP A 91 -13.61 8.49 5.41
CA TRP A 91 -13.86 9.24 4.18
C TRP A 91 -14.73 8.45 3.20
N ARG A 92 -14.43 7.16 2.99
CA ARG A 92 -15.23 6.29 2.12
C ARG A 92 -16.66 6.05 2.65
N ARG A 93 -16.85 5.92 3.97
CA ARG A 93 -18.17 5.76 4.59
C ARG A 93 -19.00 7.05 4.55
N GLY A 94 -18.35 8.21 4.56
CA GLY A 94 -19.00 9.53 4.50
C GLY A 94 -19.52 9.89 3.11
N LYS A 95 -19.09 9.20 2.05
CA LYS A 95 -19.62 9.42 0.69
C LYS A 95 -21.08 8.95 0.58
N PRO A 96 -21.97 9.72 -0.08
CA PRO A 96 -23.27 9.21 -0.47
C PRO A 96 -23.10 7.92 -1.28
N LYS A 97 -23.90 6.89 -0.99
CA LYS A 97 -23.95 5.71 -1.86
C LYS A 97 -24.47 6.14 -3.22
N SER A 98 -23.62 6.05 -4.24
CA SER A 98 -23.99 6.18 -5.66
C SER A 98 -24.88 5.03 -6.10
#